data_AF-A0A7S1ULW8-F1
#
_entry.id   AF-A0A7S1ULW8-F1
#
_cell.length_a   1.000
_cell.length_b   1.000
_cell.length_c   1.000
_cell.angle_alpha   90.00
_cell.angle_beta   90.00
_cell.angle_gamma   90.00
#
_symmetry.space_group_name_H-M   'P 1'
#
loop_
_entity.id
_entity.type
_entity.pdbx_description
1 polymer ?
#
loop_
_entity_poly.entity_id
_entity_poly.type
_entity_poly.pdbx_seq_one_letter_code
_entity_poly.pdbx_strand_id
1 'polypeptide(L)'
;GELVKQGYVRSRELDRACFQVRLGVVEGPIRSDFGLHLVLVSERTNCPKLDGANTKLVKKGGGGSELVPSDQIGSFEIETLARDAILFGIGCTVAGGLVAELAAQVGNGLSVGSS
;
A
#
# COMPACT_ATOMS: atom_id res chain seq x y z
N GLY A 1 2.09 -17.62 -20.96
CA GLY A 1 2.22 -16.31 -20.31
C GLY A 1 2.12 -16.49 -18.83
N GLU A 2 2.90 -15.76 -18.05
CA GLU A 2 2.85 -15.80 -16.59
C GLU A 2 2.00 -14.62 -16.10
N LEU A 3 1.06 -14.88 -15.18
CA LEU A 3 0.30 -13.81 -14.53
C LEU A 3 1.08 -13.34 -13.31
N VAL A 4 1.35 -12.05 -13.26
CA VAL A 4 2.08 -11.40 -12.18
C VAL A 4 1.22 -10.33 -11.53
N LYS A 5 1.36 -10.15 -10.22
CA LYS A 5 0.66 -9.09 -9.50
C LYS A 5 1.22 -7.72 -9.89
N GLN A 6 0.34 -6.74 -10.00
CA GLN A 6 0.72 -5.34 -10.18
C GLN A 6 1.64 -4.90 -9.01
N GLY A 7 2.71 -4.16 -9.32
CA GLY A 7 3.72 -3.75 -8.34
C GLY A 7 4.79 -4.80 -8.01
N TYR A 8 4.72 -6.02 -8.58
CA TYR A 8 5.85 -6.95 -8.58
C TYR A 8 6.87 -6.47 -9.64
N VAL A 9 7.76 -5.55 -9.25
CA VAL A 9 8.69 -4.89 -10.17
C VAL A 9 9.69 -5.91 -10.73
N ARG A 10 9.45 -6.40 -11.96
CA ARG A 10 10.43 -7.17 -12.73
C ARG A 10 11.33 -6.25 -13.54
N SER A 11 10.75 -5.28 -14.23
CA SER A 11 11.45 -4.20 -14.95
C SER A 11 10.59 -2.94 -14.96
N ARG A 12 11.23 -1.77 -15.14
CA ARG A 12 10.54 -0.47 -15.13
C ARG A 12 9.59 -0.33 -16.32
N GLU A 13 9.93 -0.91 -17.46
CA GLU A 13 9.14 -0.85 -18.69
C GLU A 13 7.85 -1.65 -18.55
N LEU A 14 7.94 -2.84 -17.94
CA LEU A 14 6.76 -3.69 -17.69
C LEU A 14 5.87 -3.11 -16.59
N ASP A 15 6.46 -2.56 -15.53
CA ASP A 15 5.70 -1.92 -14.45
C ASP A 15 4.93 -0.70 -14.98
N ARG A 16 5.59 0.16 -15.76
CA ARG A 16 4.95 1.29 -16.43
C ARG A 16 3.79 0.84 -17.33
N ALA A 17 3.96 -0.25 -18.07
CA ALA A 17 2.93 -0.77 -18.96
C ALA A 17 1.66 -1.14 -18.18
N CYS A 18 1.76 -1.72 -16.98
CA CYS A 18 0.62 -2.06 -16.13
C CYS A 18 -0.33 -0.87 -15.86
N PHE A 19 0.22 0.35 -15.79
CA PHE A 19 -0.55 1.58 -15.52
C PHE A 19 -0.99 2.34 -16.78
N GLN A 20 -0.38 2.06 -17.95
CA GLN A 20 -0.61 2.84 -19.16
C GLN A 20 -1.44 2.10 -20.21
N VAL A 21 -1.31 0.78 -20.34
CA VAL A 21 -1.98 0.01 -21.40
C VAL A 21 -3.45 -0.27 -21.07
N ARG A 22 -4.31 -0.30 -22.08
CA ARG A 22 -5.76 -0.49 -21.89
C ARG A 22 -6.08 -1.84 -21.27
N LEU A 23 -7.06 -1.85 -20.36
CA LEU A 23 -7.60 -3.09 -19.79
C LEU A 23 -8.17 -3.99 -20.89
N GLY A 24 -7.84 -5.28 -20.83
CA GLY A 24 -8.35 -6.28 -21.77
C GLY A 24 -7.73 -6.27 -23.16
N VAL A 25 -6.78 -5.37 -23.44
CA VAL A 25 -6.08 -5.30 -24.74
C VAL A 25 -4.67 -5.85 -24.58
N VAL A 26 -4.26 -6.70 -25.51
CA VAL A 26 -2.86 -7.15 -25.61
C VAL A 26 -2.06 -6.03 -26.28
N GLU A 27 -1.10 -5.45 -25.58
CA GLU A 27 -0.23 -4.40 -26.10
C GLU A 27 1.24 -4.84 -26.16
N GLY A 28 1.96 -4.37 -27.17
CA GLY A 28 3.37 -4.66 -27.40
C GLY A 28 3.77 -4.62 -28.88
N PRO A 29 5.03 -4.95 -29.20
CA PRO A 29 6.04 -5.53 -28.29
C PRO A 29 6.73 -4.47 -27.41
N ILE A 30 6.84 -4.76 -26.11
CA ILE A 30 7.55 -3.94 -25.12
C ILE A 30 8.92 -4.55 -24.89
N ARG A 31 9.97 -3.75 -25.10
CA ARG A 31 11.35 -4.16 -24.81
C ARG A 31 11.67 -3.93 -23.34
N SER A 32 12.24 -4.93 -22.69
CA SER A 32 12.81 -4.83 -21.33
C SER A 32 14.16 -5.54 -21.28
N ASP A 33 14.83 -5.49 -20.13
CA ASP A 33 16.08 -6.21 -19.89
C ASP A 33 15.96 -7.74 -20.08
N PHE A 34 14.73 -8.28 -20.03
CA PHE A 34 14.42 -9.69 -20.22
C PHE A 34 14.01 -10.05 -21.65
N GLY A 35 14.01 -9.08 -22.58
CA GLY A 35 13.67 -9.29 -23.99
C GLY A 35 12.41 -8.55 -24.43
N LEU A 36 11.67 -9.15 -25.37
CA LEU A 36 10.44 -8.58 -25.94
C LEU A 36 9.22 -9.25 -25.32
N HIS A 37 8.26 -8.44 -24.87
CA HIS A 37 7.08 -8.91 -24.17
C HIS A 37 5.79 -8.38 -24.81
N LEU A 38 4.76 -9.21 -24.79
CA LEU A 38 3.37 -8.81 -24.99
C LEU A 38 2.69 -8.77 -23.62
N VAL A 39 1.98 -7.69 -23.32
CA VAL A 39 1.38 -7.46 -22.01
C VAL A 39 -0.13 -7.36 -22.16
N LEU A 40 -0.86 -8.07 -21.28
CA LEU A 40 -2.30 -7.96 -21.12
C LEU A 40 -2.58 -7.59 -19.66
N VAL A 41 -3.23 -6.45 -19.45
CA VAL A 41 -3.67 -6.05 -18.11
C VAL A 41 -5.11 -6.48 -17.92
N SER A 42 -5.34 -7.41 -17.00
CA SER A 42 -6.67 -7.92 -16.67
C SER A 42 -7.36 -7.11 -15.57
N GLU A 43 -6.57 -6.48 -14.70
CA GLU A 43 -7.06 -5.77 -13.53
C GLU A 43 -6.07 -4.67 -13.14
N ARG A 44 -6.58 -3.53 -12.66
CA ARG A 44 -5.79 -2.49 -12.00
C ARG A 44 -6.31 -2.26 -10.59
N THR A 45 -5.42 -2.37 -9.61
CA THR A 45 -5.74 -2.03 -8.22
C THR A 45 -5.35 -0.58 -7.93
N ASN A 46 -6.11 0.06 -7.03
CA ASN A 46 -5.78 1.38 -6.46
C ASN A 46 -5.61 2.55 -7.46
N CYS A 47 -6.25 2.48 -8.64
CA CYS A 47 -6.20 3.54 -9.66
C CYS A 47 -7.59 4.19 -9.93
N PRO A 48 -8.20 4.87 -8.93
CA PRO A 48 -9.57 5.40 -9.07
C PRO A 48 -9.69 6.54 -10.09
N LYS A 49 -8.59 7.28 -10.34
CA LYS A 49 -8.60 8.49 -11.19
C LYS A 49 -8.71 8.21 -12.69
N LEU A 50 -8.47 6.97 -13.14
CA LEU A 50 -8.41 6.64 -14.57
C LEU A 50 -9.56 5.72 -15.02
N ASP A 51 -9.98 4.77 -14.18
CA ASP A 51 -10.87 3.68 -14.61
C ASP A 51 -12.19 3.57 -13.81
N GLY A 52 -12.47 4.53 -12.92
CA GLY A 52 -13.67 4.51 -12.07
C GLY A 52 -13.67 3.34 -11.09
N ALA A 53 -14.86 2.84 -10.73
CA ALA A 53 -14.99 1.68 -9.83
C ALA A 53 -14.69 0.35 -10.54
N ASN A 54 -14.91 0.26 -11.86
CA ASN A 54 -14.90 -0.99 -12.62
C ASN A 54 -13.54 -1.31 -13.25
N THR A 55 -12.59 -1.73 -12.41
CA THR A 55 -11.18 -1.87 -12.81
C THR A 55 -10.73 -3.31 -13.10
N LYS A 56 -11.66 -4.28 -13.10
CA LYS A 56 -11.38 -5.70 -13.30
C LYS A 56 -12.16 -6.25 -14.49
N LEU A 57 -11.47 -6.95 -15.39
CA LEU A 57 -12.10 -7.65 -16.49
C LEU A 57 -12.38 -9.11 -16.08
N VAL A 58 -13.65 -9.51 -16.11
CA VAL A 58 -14.06 -10.91 -15.88
C VAL A 58 -14.61 -11.49 -17.18
N LYS A 59 -14.15 -12.69 -17.55
CA LYS A 59 -14.70 -13.44 -18.67
C LYS A 59 -16.02 -14.08 -18.24
N LYS A 60 -17.12 -13.74 -18.92
CA LYS A 60 -18.38 -14.49 -18.80
C LYS A 60 -18.36 -15.66 -19.78
N GLY A 61 -18.78 -16.84 -19.32
CA GLY A 61 -18.91 -18.01 -20.19
C GLY A 61 -19.84 -17.67 -21.36
N GLY A 62 -19.35 -17.82 -22.60
CA GLY A 62 -20.08 -17.44 -23.82
C GLY A 62 -19.37 -16.43 -24.73
N GLY A 63 -18.11 -16.05 -24.41
CA GLY A 63 -17.29 -15.21 -25.30
C GLY A 63 -17.38 -13.71 -25.01
N GLY A 64 -18.11 -13.30 -23.97
CA GLY A 64 -18.17 -11.92 -23.50
C GLY A 64 -17.20 -11.65 -22.35
N SER A 65 -16.78 -10.40 -22.22
CA SER A 65 -16.07 -9.89 -21.05
C SER A 65 -16.82 -8.73 -20.44
N GLU A 66 -16.89 -8.68 -19.12
CA GLU A 66 -17.55 -7.61 -18.37
C GLU A 66 -16.55 -6.93 -17.44
N LEU A 67 -16.69 -5.60 -17.32
CA LEU A 67 -15.93 -4.81 -16.36
C LEU A 67 -16.70 -4.82 -15.03
N VAL A 68 -16.06 -5.34 -14.00
CA VAL A 68 -16.59 -5.41 -12.64
C VAL A 68 -15.70 -4.57 -11.71
N PRO A 69 -16.24 -4.11 -10.58
CA PRO A 69 -15.43 -3.45 -9.58
C PRO A 69 -14.40 -4.42 -8.99
N SER A 70 -13.20 -3.90 -8.71
CA SER A 70 -12.18 -4.68 -8.01
C SER A 70 -12.03 -4.25 -6.56
N ASP A 71 -11.67 -5.21 -5.71
CA ASP A 71 -11.33 -4.96 -4.31
C ASP A 71 -10.03 -4.15 -4.26
N GLN A 72 -10.14 -2.90 -3.81
CA GLN A 72 -8.97 -2.05 -3.60
C GLN A 72 -8.13 -2.63 -2.46
N ILE A 73 -6.87 -2.95 -2.75
CA ILE A 73 -5.96 -3.46 -1.73
C ILE A 73 -5.43 -2.26 -0.95
N GLY A 74 -6.08 -1.97 0.18
CA GLY A 74 -5.70 -0.90 1.10
C GLY A 74 -6.71 0.25 1.09
N SER A 75 -7.83 0.07 1.80
CA SER A 75 -8.53 1.23 2.34
C SER A 75 -7.60 1.90 3.35
N PHE A 76 -7.20 3.14 3.06
CA PHE A 76 -6.55 3.96 4.07
C PHE A 76 -7.65 4.44 5.01
N GLU A 77 -7.96 3.65 6.03
CA GLU A 77 -8.93 4.01 7.05
C GLU A 77 -8.33 5.13 7.92
N ILE A 78 -8.63 6.38 7.55
CA ILE A 78 -8.20 7.59 8.27
C ILE A 78 -8.60 7.51 9.75
N GLU A 79 -9.73 6.84 10.05
CA GLU A 79 -10.21 6.61 11.41
C GLU A 79 -9.26 5.73 12.24
N THR A 80 -8.76 4.62 11.69
CA THR A 80 -7.73 3.80 12.34
C THR A 80 -6.42 4.55 12.51
N LEU A 81 -5.99 5.32 11.51
CA LEU A 81 -4.75 6.09 11.62
C LEU A 81 -4.84 7.16 12.71
N ALA A 82 -5.97 7.87 12.79
CA ALA A 82 -6.20 8.89 13.81
C ALA A 82 -6.23 8.26 15.21
N ARG A 83 -6.91 7.13 15.38
CA ARG A 83 -6.95 6.38 16.64
C ARG A 83 -5.56 5.95 17.08
N ASP A 84 -4.78 5.38 16.18
CA ASP A 84 -3.44 4.87 16.49
C ASP A 84 -2.47 6.01 16.85
N ALA A 85 -2.56 7.15 16.17
CA ALA A 85 -1.77 8.35 16.49
C ALA A 85 -2.12 8.92 17.87
N ILE A 86 -3.40 8.96 18.23
CA ILE A 86 -3.86 9.42 19.55
C ILE A 86 -3.37 8.48 20.64
N LEU A 87 -3.52 7.17 20.46
CA LEU A 87 -3.07 6.16 21.42
C LEU A 87 -1.56 6.21 21.63
N PHE A 88 -0.80 6.37 20.54
CA PHE A 88 0.66 6.55 20.62
C PHE A 88 1.03 7.80 21.41
N GLY A 89 0.38 8.94 21.13
CA GLY A 89 0.60 10.19 21.84
C GLY A 89 0.34 10.07 23.35
N ILE A 90 -0.77 9.45 23.73
CA ILE A 90 -1.12 9.20 25.15
C ILE A 90 -0.09 8.25 25.80
N GLY A 91 0.32 7.20 25.11
CA GLY A 91 1.33 6.27 25.61
C GLY A 91 2.66 6.96 25.89
N CYS A 92 3.13 7.82 24.98
CA CYS A 92 4.38 8.56 25.14
C CYS A 92 4.32 9.54 26.33
N THR A 93 3.20 10.22 26.56
CA THR A 93 3.10 11.18 27.68
C THR A 93 3.06 10.49 29.03
N VAL A 94 2.36 9.35 29.15
CA VAL A 94 2.34 8.56 30.39
C VAL A 94 3.71 7.96 30.68
N ALA A 95 4.36 7.35 29.69
CA ALA A 95 5.70 6.78 29.86
C ALA A 95 6.72 7.87 30.21
N GLY A 96 6.69 9.02 29.51
CA GLY A 96 7.57 10.15 29.80
C GLY A 96 7.36 10.72 31.20
N GLY A 97 6.10 10.83 31.66
CA GLY A 97 5.75 11.27 33.00
C GLY A 97 6.28 10.34 34.09
N LEU A 98 6.10 9.03 33.94
CA LEU A 98 6.60 8.03 34.90
C LEU A 98 8.13 8.03 34.99
N VAL A 99 8.83 8.17 33.84
CA VAL A 99 10.29 8.26 33.82
C VAL A 99 10.78 9.53 34.50
N ALA A 100 10.10 10.67 34.29
CA ALA A 100 10.44 11.92 34.95
C ALA A 100 10.24 11.84 36.48
N GLU A 101 9.17 11.18 36.93
CA GLU A 101 8.87 11.02 38.36
C GLU A 101 9.89 10.09 39.05
N LEU A 102 10.26 8.97 38.43
CA LEU A 102 11.31 8.09 38.93
C LEU A 102 12.68 8.78 38.99
N ALA A 103 13.03 9.56 37.95
CA ALA A 103 14.27 10.32 37.92
C ALA A 103 14.33 11.36 39.06
N ALA A 104 13.20 12.02 39.36
CA ALA A 104 13.10 12.98 40.46
C ALA A 104 13.26 12.33 41.84
N GLN A 105 12.67 11.14 42.06
CA GLN A 105 12.81 10.40 43.32
C GLN A 105 14.26 9.92 43.56
N VAL A 106 14.94 9.43 42.51
CA VAL A 106 16.35 9.01 42.61
C VAL A 106 17.26 10.21 42.86
N GLY A 107 17.03 11.34 42.17
CA GLY A 107 17.80 12.58 42.37
C GLY A 107 17.67 13.15 43.78
N ASN A 108 16.46 13.16 44.35
CA ASN A 108 16.23 13.60 45.73
C ASN A 108 16.75 12.61 46.78
N GLY A 109 16.78 11.31 46.49
CA GLY A 109 17.40 10.31 47.37
C GLY A 109 18.92 10.44 47.45
N LEU A 110 19.57 10.87 46.36
CA LEU A 110 21.02 11.09 46.30
C LEU A 110 21.48 12.38 46.99
N SER A 111 20.63 13.42 47.07
CA SER A 111 21.00 14.70 47.72
C SER A 111 21.03 14.62 49.25
N VAL A 112 20.32 13.67 49.87
CA VAL A 112 20.28 13.49 51.34
C VAL A 112 21.51 12.72 51.87
N GLY A 113 22.23 11.97 51.01
CA GLY A 113 23.44 11.23 51.40
C GLY A 113 24.76 11.99 51.26
N SER A 114 24.71 13.29 50.95
CA SER A 114 25.88 14.13 50.62
C SER A 114 26.13 15.25 51.65
N SER A 115 25.69 15.07 52.91
CA SER A 115 25.89 16.04 54.01
C SER A 115 26.51 15.37 55.22
#